data_AF-A0AAD3HFN2-F1
#
_entry.id   AF-A0AAD3HFN2-F1
#
_cell.length_a   1.000
_cell.length_b   1.000
_cell.length_c   1.000
_cell.angle_alpha   90.00
_cell.angle_beta   90.00
_cell.angle_gamma   90.00
#
_symmetry.space_group_name_H-M   'P 1'
#
loop_
_entity.id
_entity.type
_entity.pdbx_description
1 polymer ?
#
loop_
_entity_poly.entity_id
_entity_poly.type
_entity_poly.pdbx_seq_one_letter_code
_entity_poly.pdbx_strand_id
1 'polypeptide(L)'
;MILLGLRSVLCHGNPIVFCGESAQEEIAFKAYCDQEEIGWNHFLLGKISLKWKVAMGSHYTQLAAASDDKLPPHLSAKVWTKKLLCHVLHISLNLWQIRNECHHAMKEDSDYQADREKLLNKIKVIFNKRHPSIQAFRTLFTNTYHSLASLPNSGIWNWLKLYG
;
A
#
# COMPACT_ATOMS: atom_id res chain seq x y z
N MET A 1 -6.59 19.57 6.39
CA MET A 1 -7.62 19.11 7.35
C MET A 1 -6.97 19.18 8.72
N ILE A 2 -7.44 20.07 9.60
CA ILE A 2 -6.88 20.17 10.96
C ILE A 2 -7.48 19.02 11.75
N LEU A 3 -6.66 18.02 12.05
CA LEU A 3 -6.94 17.10 13.15
C LEU A 3 -6.52 17.86 14.41
N LEU A 4 -7.39 17.92 15.42
CA LEU A 4 -6.97 18.32 16.76
C LEU A 4 -5.73 17.49 17.10
N GLY A 5 -4.60 18.19 17.27
CA GLY A 5 -3.27 17.60 17.19
C GLY A 5 -2.96 16.74 18.40
N LEU A 6 -3.43 15.49 18.39
CA LEU A 6 -2.89 14.49 19.30
C LEU A 6 -1.46 14.20 18.87
N ARG A 7 -0.54 14.37 19.82
CA ARG A 7 0.86 14.01 19.61
C ARG A 7 0.94 12.50 19.60
N SER A 8 1.58 11.94 18.57
CA SER A 8 1.87 10.52 18.51
C SER A 8 3.32 10.27 18.16
N VAL A 9 3.87 9.19 18.70
CA VAL A 9 5.20 8.69 18.35
C VAL A 9 5.05 7.24 17.91
N LEU A 10 5.69 6.87 16.81
CA LEU A 10 5.75 5.49 16.36
C LEU A 10 6.83 4.75 17.15
N CYS A 11 6.42 3.81 17.99
CA CYS A 11 7.31 2.92 18.74
C CYS A 11 7.10 1.49 18.28
N HIS A 12 8.12 0.87 17.67
CA HIS A 12 8.06 -0.50 17.14
C HIS A 12 6.89 -0.75 16.17
N GLY A 13 6.54 0.25 15.36
CA GLY A 13 5.43 0.18 14.41
C GLY A 13 4.05 0.42 15.02
N ASN A 14 3.94 0.63 16.33
CA ASN A 14 2.70 0.98 17.01
C ASN A 14 2.66 2.48 17.32
N PRO A 15 1.59 3.20 16.93
CA PRO A 15 1.42 4.60 17.33
C PRO A 15 1.11 4.66 18.82
N ILE A 16 1.98 5.31 19.59
CA ILE A 16 1.71 5.70 20.97
C ILE A 16 1.16 7.13 20.93
N VAL A 17 -0.05 7.32 21.43
CA VAL A 17 -0.74 8.62 21.48
C VAL A 17 -0.61 9.22 22.88
N PHE A 18 -0.22 10.48 22.96
CA PHE A 18 -0.03 11.21 24.21
C PHE A 18 -1.17 12.19 24.43
N CYS A 19 -1.63 12.29 25.69
CA CYS A 19 -2.47 13.40 26.11
C CYS A 19 -1.60 14.65 26.24
N GLY A 20 -1.99 15.74 25.57
CA GLY A 20 -1.35 17.03 25.75
C GLY A 20 -1.83 17.75 27.02
N GLU A 21 -1.32 18.96 27.23
CA GLU A 21 -1.60 19.78 28.41
C GLU A 21 -2.84 20.67 28.22
N SER A 22 -3.28 20.89 26.98
CA SER A 22 -4.44 21.74 26.72
C SER A 22 -5.77 20.98 26.92
N ALA A 23 -6.81 21.70 27.35
CA ALA A 23 -8.16 21.14 27.48
C ALA A 23 -8.70 20.54 26.17
N GLN A 24 -8.29 21.08 25.02
CA GLN A 24 -8.65 20.55 23.70
C GLN A 24 -7.98 19.20 23.42
N GLU A 25 -6.69 19.08 23.74
CA GLU A 25 -5.94 17.83 23.61
C GLU A 25 -6.49 16.76 24.57
N GLU A 26 -6.91 17.14 25.78
CA GLU A 26 -7.55 16.21 26.72
C GLU A 26 -8.88 15.67 26.19
N ILE A 27 -9.72 16.53 25.62
CA ILE A 27 -10.99 16.11 24.99
C ILE A 27 -10.72 15.20 23.79
N ALA A 28 -9.73 15.53 22.96
CA ALA A 28 -9.33 14.68 21.84
C ALA A 28 -8.77 13.33 22.33
N PHE A 29 -8.00 13.31 23.42
CA PHE A 29 -7.44 12.09 23.98
C PHE A 29 -8.53 11.18 24.55
N LYS A 30 -9.53 11.74 25.24
CA LYS A 30 -10.72 11.00 25.66
C LYS A 30 -11.50 10.42 24.49
N ALA A 31 -11.56 11.13 23.36
CA ALA A 31 -12.17 10.62 22.13
C ALA A 31 -11.35 9.48 21.49
N TYR A 32 -10.03 9.57 21.57
CA TYR A 32 -9.12 8.50 21.15
C TYR A 32 -9.31 7.23 22.00
N CYS A 33 -9.26 7.32 23.34
CA CYS A 33 -9.46 6.17 24.22
C CYS A 33 -10.82 5.50 24.01
N ASP A 34 -11.88 6.28 23.81
CA ASP A 34 -13.21 5.76 23.51
C ASP A 34 -13.26 5.04 22.15
N GLN A 35 -12.52 5.55 21.17
CA GLN A 35 -12.40 4.89 19.86
C GLN A 35 -11.57 3.59 19.95
N GLU A 36 -10.55 3.53 20.80
CA GLU A 36 -9.80 2.31 21.11
C GLU A 36 -10.72 1.24 21.72
N GLU A 37 -11.59 1.61 22.66
CA GLU A 37 -12.58 0.69 23.26
C GLU A 37 -13.60 0.18 22.24
N ILE A 38 -14.09 1.05 21.35
CA ILE A 38 -14.94 0.64 20.22
C ILE A 38 -14.17 -0.25 19.24
N GLY A 39 -12.87 -0.01 19.10
CA GLY A 39 -11.96 -0.67 18.18
C GLY A 39 -11.87 0.03 16.81
N TRP A 40 -10.65 0.17 16.30
CA TRP A 40 -10.38 0.79 14.98
C TRP A 40 -10.90 -0.01 13.79
N ASN A 41 -11.11 -1.32 13.95
CA ASN A 41 -11.76 -2.13 12.92
C ASN A 41 -13.20 -1.65 12.66
N HIS A 42 -13.90 -1.20 13.70
CA HIS A 42 -15.25 -0.66 13.58
C HIS A 42 -15.27 0.75 12.99
N PHE A 43 -14.18 1.51 13.15
CA PHE A 43 -14.03 2.83 12.52
C PHE A 43 -14.13 2.73 10.99
N LEU A 44 -13.50 1.73 10.39
CA LEU A 44 -13.58 1.47 8.93
C LEU A 44 -15.00 1.07 8.48
N LEU A 45 -15.82 0.54 9.38
CA LEU A 45 -17.25 0.27 9.16
C LEU A 45 -18.12 1.52 9.38
N GLY A 46 -17.51 2.69 9.59
CA GLY A 46 -18.19 3.96 9.82
C GLY A 46 -18.59 4.22 11.27
N LYS A 47 -18.24 3.33 12.22
CA LYS A 47 -18.51 3.54 13.65
C LYS A 47 -17.42 4.40 14.28
N ILE A 48 -17.64 5.71 14.26
CA ILE A 48 -16.81 6.70 14.94
C ILE A 48 -17.38 7.00 16.34
N SER A 49 -16.49 7.14 17.33
CA SER A 49 -16.86 7.63 18.66
C SER A 49 -17.63 8.96 18.58
N LEU A 50 -18.68 9.08 19.40
CA LEU A 50 -19.41 10.34 19.56
C LEU A 50 -18.54 11.43 20.19
N LYS A 51 -17.53 11.06 21.00
CA LYS A 51 -16.60 12.02 21.61
C LYS A 51 -15.75 12.74 20.57
N TRP A 52 -15.47 12.12 19.41
CA TRP A 52 -14.83 12.82 18.29
C TRP A 52 -15.69 13.96 17.75
N LYS A 53 -17.02 13.76 17.68
CA LYS A 53 -17.95 14.81 17.25
C LYS A 53 -18.01 15.96 18.27
N VAL A 54 -17.96 15.63 19.56
CA VAL A 54 -17.90 16.63 20.65
C VAL A 54 -16.60 17.42 20.60
N ALA A 55 -15.45 16.74 20.46
CA ALA A 55 -14.13 17.37 20.35
C ALA A 55 -14.09 18.37 19.20
N MET A 56 -14.50 17.95 18.01
CA MET A 56 -14.52 18.81 16.83
C MET A 56 -15.59 19.90 16.89
N GLY A 57 -16.74 19.62 17.49
CA GLY A 57 -17.78 20.62 17.73
C GLY A 57 -17.27 21.75 18.62
N SER A 58 -16.62 21.41 19.73
CA SER A 58 -15.99 22.36 20.65
C SER A 58 -14.94 23.22 19.95
N HIS A 59 -14.06 22.59 19.15
CA HIS A 59 -13.05 23.29 18.37
C HIS A 59 -13.66 24.32 17.39
N TYR A 60 -14.71 23.94 16.66
CA TYR A 60 -15.37 24.87 15.74
C TYR A 60 -16.12 26.00 16.46
N THR A 61 -16.72 25.73 17.62
CA THR A 61 -17.33 26.78 18.47
C THR A 61 -16.28 27.78 18.94
N GLN A 62 -15.09 27.31 19.34
CA GLN A 62 -13.99 28.19 19.75
C GLN A 62 -13.44 29.01 18.58
N LEU A 63 -13.33 28.40 17.39
CA LEU A 63 -12.95 29.12 16.17
C LEU A 63 -13.97 30.22 15.83
N ALA A 64 -15.27 29.93 15.99
CA ALA A 64 -16.34 30.90 15.78
C ALA A 64 -16.34 32.00 16.84
N ALA A 65 -15.92 31.72 18.08
CA ALA A 65 -15.82 32.72 19.13
C ALA A 65 -14.57 33.62 18.98
N ALA A 66 -13.52 33.12 18.33
CA ALA A 66 -12.30 33.87 18.05
C ALA A 66 -12.39 34.73 16.78
N SER A 67 -13.45 34.56 15.99
CA SER A 67 -13.70 35.25 14.73
C SER A 67 -14.99 36.07 14.86
N ASP A 68 -14.99 37.34 14.48
CA ASP A 68 -16.23 38.15 14.45
C ASP A 68 -17.23 37.66 13.39
N ASP A 69 -16.76 36.86 12.43
CA ASP A 69 -17.57 36.30 11.36
C ASP A 69 -18.30 35.00 11.73
N LYS A 70 -19.49 34.81 11.14
CA LYS A 70 -20.23 33.55 11.21
C LYS A 70 -19.42 32.42 10.59
N LEU A 71 -19.29 31.32 11.34
CA LEU A 71 -18.59 30.12 10.88
C LEU A 71 -19.25 29.56 9.59
N PRO A 72 -18.46 29.28 8.53
CA PRO A 72 -18.98 28.68 7.30
C PRO A 72 -19.69 27.34 7.54
N PRO A 73 -20.76 27.01 6.78
CA PRO A 73 -21.58 25.80 6.99
C PRO A 73 -20.83 24.48 6.78
N HIS A 74 -19.70 24.52 6.07
CA HIS A 74 -18.85 23.35 5.84
C HIS A 74 -17.94 23.03 7.04
N LEU A 75 -17.81 23.93 8.03
CA LEU A 75 -17.08 23.73 9.27
C LEU A 75 -18.03 23.23 10.36
N SER A 76 -18.46 21.98 10.22
CA SER A 76 -19.25 21.30 11.24
C SER A 76 -18.65 19.93 11.56
N ALA A 77 -18.85 19.46 12.79
CA ALA A 77 -18.41 18.13 13.20
C ALA A 77 -18.94 17.03 12.26
N LYS A 78 -20.20 17.17 11.78
CA LYS A 78 -20.82 16.24 10.84
C LYS A 78 -20.10 16.20 9.48
N VAL A 79 -19.82 17.37 8.90
CA VAL A 79 -19.10 17.47 7.62
C VAL A 79 -17.67 16.97 7.77
N TRP A 80 -17.01 17.31 8.88
CA TRP A 80 -15.67 16.81 9.21
C TRP A 80 -15.64 15.28 9.30
N THR A 81 -16.56 14.66 10.04
CA THR A 81 -16.64 13.19 10.17
C THR A 81 -16.82 12.54 8.81
N LYS A 82 -17.73 13.07 7.97
CA LYS A 82 -17.94 12.56 6.62
C LYS A 82 -16.64 12.62 5.80
N LYS A 83 -15.95 13.76 5.81
CA LYS A 83 -14.67 13.93 5.08
C LYS A 83 -13.60 12.97 5.59
N LEU A 84 -13.47 12.83 6.91
CA LEU A 84 -12.50 11.92 7.54
C LEU A 84 -12.74 10.48 7.07
N LEU A 85 -13.99 9.99 7.14
CA LEU A 85 -14.33 8.64 6.69
C LEU A 85 -14.05 8.46 5.19
N CYS A 86 -14.44 9.41 4.34
CA CYS A 86 -14.14 9.35 2.91
C CYS A 86 -12.63 9.29 2.64
N HIS A 87 -11.83 10.08 3.34
CA HIS A 87 -10.37 10.06 3.17
C HIS A 87 -9.75 8.73 3.60
N VAL A 88 -10.15 8.20 4.75
CA VAL A 88 -9.63 6.90 5.22
C VAL A 88 -10.02 5.78 4.26
N LEU A 89 -11.27 5.75 3.80
CA LEU A 89 -11.72 4.77 2.80
C LEU A 89 -10.96 4.89 1.47
N HIS A 90 -10.70 6.11 0.98
CA HIS A 90 -9.88 6.30 -0.21
C HIS A 90 -8.46 5.77 -0.03
N ILE A 91 -7.82 6.03 1.12
CA ILE A 91 -6.48 5.50 1.42
C ILE A 91 -6.52 3.97 1.45
N SER A 92 -7.51 3.38 2.13
CA SER A 92 -7.67 1.92 2.20
C SER A 92 -7.87 1.30 0.81
N LEU A 93 -8.70 1.93 -0.04
CA LEU A 93 -8.93 1.48 -1.41
C LEU A 93 -7.66 1.55 -2.25
N ASN A 94 -6.93 2.66 -2.19
CA ASN A 94 -5.68 2.84 -2.93
C ASN A 94 -4.63 1.80 -2.50
N LEU A 95 -4.50 1.53 -1.19
CA LEU A 95 -3.59 0.50 -0.69
C LEU A 95 -3.98 -0.89 -1.19
N TRP A 96 -5.29 -1.19 -1.20
CA TRP A 96 -5.80 -2.45 -1.75
C TRP A 96 -5.50 -2.58 -3.25
N GLN A 97 -5.70 -1.50 -4.03
CA GLN A 97 -5.38 -1.47 -5.47
C GLN A 97 -3.90 -1.74 -5.71
N ILE A 98 -3.00 -1.00 -5.03
CA ILE A 98 -1.55 -1.19 -5.16
C ILE A 98 -1.17 -2.63 -4.82
N ARG A 99 -1.69 -3.17 -3.72
CA ARG A 99 -1.42 -4.57 -3.33
C ARG A 99 -1.88 -5.55 -4.40
N ASN A 100 -3.06 -5.34 -4.97
CA ASN A 100 -3.60 -6.22 -6.00
C ASN A 100 -2.82 -6.13 -7.30
N GLU A 101 -2.46 -4.94 -7.75
CA GLU A 101 -1.61 -4.73 -8.93
C GLU A 101 -0.28 -5.45 -8.77
N CYS A 102 0.38 -5.30 -7.62
CA CYS A 102 1.60 -6.06 -7.31
C CYS A 102 1.37 -7.57 -7.34
N HIS A 103 0.28 -8.06 -6.74
CA HIS A 103 -0.03 -9.49 -6.72
C HIS A 103 -0.28 -10.04 -8.13
N HIS A 104 -0.98 -9.29 -8.99
CA HIS A 104 -1.25 -9.69 -10.37
C HIS A 104 0.02 -9.67 -11.22
N ALA A 105 0.88 -8.65 -11.08
CA ALA A 105 2.17 -8.62 -11.75
C ALA A 105 3.05 -9.82 -11.36
N MET A 106 3.11 -10.16 -10.06
CA MET A 106 3.84 -11.33 -9.59
C MET A 106 3.25 -12.64 -10.12
N LYS A 107 1.92 -12.72 -10.26
CA LYS A 107 1.25 -13.90 -10.81
C LYS A 107 1.52 -14.06 -12.30
N GLU A 108 1.46 -12.99 -13.08
CA GLU A 108 1.80 -13.01 -14.51
C GLU A 108 3.24 -13.46 -14.74
N ASP A 109 4.19 -12.95 -13.95
CA ASP A 109 5.58 -13.39 -13.98
C ASP A 109 5.71 -14.88 -13.63
N SER A 110 5.01 -15.34 -12.58
CA SER A 110 5.00 -16.75 -12.18
C SER A 110 4.44 -17.66 -13.27
N ASP A 111 3.32 -17.28 -13.87
CA ASP A 111 2.66 -18.03 -14.93
C ASP A 111 3.54 -18.08 -16.19
N TYR A 112 4.18 -16.97 -16.56
CA TYR A 112 5.16 -16.91 -17.65
C TYR A 112 6.36 -17.85 -17.41
N GLN A 113 6.93 -17.85 -16.20
CA GLN A 113 8.05 -18.75 -15.88
C GLN A 113 7.64 -20.22 -15.94
N ALA A 114 6.46 -20.56 -15.43
CA ALA A 114 5.94 -21.93 -15.47
C ALA A 114 5.73 -22.42 -16.91
N ASP A 115 5.15 -21.60 -17.79
CA ASP A 115 4.94 -21.97 -19.19
C ASP A 115 6.26 -22.03 -19.97
N ARG A 116 7.21 -21.14 -19.68
CA ARG A 116 8.57 -21.22 -20.21
C ARG A 116 9.24 -22.53 -19.82
N GLU A 117 9.16 -22.94 -18.55
CA GLU A 117 9.77 -24.19 -18.08
C GLU A 117 9.17 -25.41 -18.78
N LYS A 118 7.84 -25.46 -18.95
CA LYS A 118 7.17 -26.51 -19.72
C LYS A 118 7.68 -26.56 -21.16
N LEU A 119 7.81 -25.41 -21.82
CA LEU A 119 8.29 -25.32 -23.19
C LEU A 119 9.75 -25.75 -23.31
N LEU A 120 10.61 -25.30 -22.38
CA LEU A 120 12.01 -25.70 -22.32
C LEU A 120 12.17 -27.21 -22.13
N ASN A 121 11.37 -27.82 -21.25
CA ASN A 121 11.39 -29.26 -21.06
C ASN A 121 10.97 -30.01 -22.33
N LYS A 122 9.94 -29.54 -23.04
CA LYS A 122 9.56 -30.10 -24.35
C LYS A 122 10.69 -30.00 -25.37
N ILE A 123 11.31 -28.82 -25.50
CA ILE A 123 12.42 -28.59 -26.44
C ILE A 123 13.61 -29.49 -26.10
N LYS A 124 14.01 -29.56 -24.82
CA LYS A 124 15.10 -30.43 -24.35
C LYS A 124 14.85 -31.90 -24.71
N VAL A 125 13.63 -32.40 -24.53
CA VAL A 125 13.28 -33.79 -24.87
C VAL A 125 13.42 -34.04 -26.38
N ILE A 126 12.87 -33.15 -27.22
CA ILE A 126 12.94 -33.28 -28.68
C ILE A 126 14.39 -33.22 -29.17
N PHE A 127 15.16 -32.27 -28.67
CA PHE A 127 16.55 -32.08 -29.09
C PHE A 127 17.46 -33.20 -28.62
N ASN A 128 17.36 -33.65 -27.36
CA ASN A 128 18.15 -34.78 -26.88
C ASN A 128 17.86 -36.06 -27.68
N LYS A 129 16.61 -36.25 -28.14
CA LYS A 129 16.25 -37.37 -29.01
C LYS A 129 16.88 -37.27 -30.40
N ARG A 130 17.03 -36.06 -30.94
CA ARG A 130 17.51 -35.82 -32.33
C ARG A 130 19.02 -35.65 -32.44
N HIS A 131 19.66 -35.07 -31.42
CA HIS A 131 21.09 -34.74 -31.40
C HIS A 131 21.73 -35.04 -30.02
N PRO A 132 21.84 -36.31 -29.63
CA PRO A 132 22.29 -36.70 -28.28
C PRO A 132 23.75 -36.33 -27.97
N SER A 133 24.59 -36.13 -29.00
CA SER A 133 26.03 -35.87 -28.86
C SER A 133 26.41 -34.40 -28.70
N ILE A 134 25.49 -33.46 -28.87
CA ILE A 134 25.81 -32.02 -28.84
C ILE A 134 25.55 -31.46 -27.44
N GLN A 135 26.61 -31.41 -26.63
CA GLN A 135 26.57 -30.94 -25.23
C GLN A 135 26.16 -29.46 -25.09
N ALA A 136 26.48 -28.63 -26.08
CA ALA A 136 26.26 -27.18 -26.09
C ALA A 136 24.78 -26.77 -25.99
N PHE A 137 23.85 -27.63 -26.43
CA PHE A 137 22.42 -27.36 -26.33
C PHE A 137 21.86 -27.41 -24.91
N ARG A 138 22.58 -28.02 -23.96
CA ARG A 138 22.16 -28.03 -22.54
C ARG A 138 22.23 -26.66 -21.89
N THR A 139 23.10 -25.78 -22.40
CA THR A 139 23.38 -24.43 -21.90
C THR A 139 22.77 -23.32 -22.76
N LEU A 140 22.33 -23.60 -23.99
CA LEU A 140 21.66 -22.64 -24.87
C LEU A 140 20.33 -22.09 -24.33
N PHE A 141 19.63 -22.88 -23.53
CA PHE A 141 18.26 -22.57 -23.08
C PHE A 141 18.16 -22.10 -21.62
N THR A 142 19.28 -21.83 -20.95
CA THR A 142 19.26 -21.35 -19.55
C THR A 142 18.80 -19.90 -19.45
N ASN A 143 19.26 -19.03 -20.34
CA ASN A 143 18.98 -17.59 -20.26
C ASN A 143 17.60 -17.23 -20.83
N THR A 144 16.94 -16.22 -20.24
CA THR A 144 15.70 -15.65 -20.79
C THR A 144 16.04 -14.62 -21.86
N TYR A 145 15.09 -14.32 -22.76
CA TYR A 145 15.27 -13.24 -23.74
C TYR A 145 15.59 -11.90 -23.05
N HIS A 146 14.86 -11.56 -21.97
CA HIS A 146 15.13 -10.35 -21.19
C HIS A 146 16.52 -10.33 -20.57
N SER A 147 17.02 -11.47 -20.09
CA SER A 147 18.38 -11.59 -19.56
C SER A 147 19.44 -11.43 -20.65
N LEU A 148 19.19 -11.91 -21.87
CA LEU A 148 20.10 -11.74 -23.00
C LEU A 148 20.04 -10.31 -23.58
N ALA A 149 18.85 -9.72 -23.63
CA ALA A 149 18.62 -8.37 -24.16
C ALA A 149 19.12 -7.26 -23.22
N SER A 150 19.34 -7.57 -21.94
CA SER A 150 19.96 -6.66 -20.97
C SER A 150 21.48 -6.78 -20.90
N LEU A 151 22.09 -7.75 -21.60
CA LEU A 151 23.55 -7.82 -21.72
C LEU A 151 24.08 -6.71 -22.63
N PRO A 152 25.26 -6.14 -22.33
CA PRO A 152 25.95 -5.29 -23.28
C PRO A 152 26.26 -6.10 -24.56
N ASN A 153 26.38 -5.41 -25.71
CA ASN A 153 26.58 -6.05 -27.02
C ASN A 153 27.71 -7.11 -27.01
N SER A 154 28.80 -6.88 -26.26
CA SER A 154 29.89 -7.84 -26.08
C SER A 154 29.47 -9.17 -25.46
N GLY A 155 28.50 -9.16 -24.55
CA GLY A 155 27.91 -10.36 -23.93
C GLY A 155 27.07 -11.18 -24.91
N ILE A 156 26.32 -10.51 -25.80
CA ILE A 156 25.55 -11.16 -26.87
C ILE A 156 26.50 -11.82 -27.89
N TRP A 157 27.57 -11.13 -28.28
CA TRP A 157 28.58 -11.68 -29.19
C TRP A 157 29.29 -12.91 -28.61
N ASN A 158 29.61 -12.91 -27.32
CA ASN A 158 30.20 -14.07 -26.66
C ASN A 158 29.23 -15.25 -26.60
N TRP A 159 27.94 -15.00 -26.34
CA TRP A 159 26.92 -16.05 -26.35
C TRP A 159 26.77 -16.66 -27.75
N LEU A 160 26.70 -15.84 -28.80
CA LEU A 160 26.65 -16.31 -30.20
C LEU A 160 27.89 -17.13 -30.56
N LYS A 161 29.09 -16.72 -30.12
CA LYS A 161 30.35 -17.41 -30.44
C LYS A 161 30.50 -18.76 -29.73
N LEU A 162 29.87 -18.92 -28.56
CA LEU A 162 29.93 -20.16 -27.78
C LEU A 162 28.91 -21.21 -28.24
N TYR A 163 27.85 -20.79 -28.93
CA TYR A 163 26.67 -21.63 -29.15
C TYR A 163 26.05 -21.59 -30.55
N GLY A 164 26.48 -20.67 -31.42
CA GLY A 164 26.09 -20.59 -32.84
C GLY A 164 27.10 -21.29 -33.75
#